data_AF-A0A954GLQ7-F1
#
_entry.id   AF-A0A954GLQ7-F1
#
_cell.length_a   1.000
_cell.length_b   1.000
_cell.length_c   1.000
_cell.angle_alpha   90.00
_cell.angle_beta   90.00
_cell.angle_gamma   90.00
#
_symmetry.space_group_name_H-M   'P 1'
#
loop_
_entity.id
_entity.type
_entity.pdbx_description
1 polymer ?
#
loop_
_entity_poly.entity_id
_entity_poly.type
_entity_poly.pdbx_seq_one_letter_code
_entity_poly.pdbx_strand_id
1 'polypeptide(L)'
;SQQAMHRVADLYDRYLELFTSIAKLYQLYIVAGSTPVNRDGVLHNVAHLFTPSGNHYTQDKLHITPGERKYFDIFPGEGLKLFSTPFGRIGIQICYDIEFPEVTRLLTFAGAEAIFVPFSTDDRKAYNRVRYSAAARAVENMVYVAIAGNAGNLPSQNYLINYAQSAVLTPSDYGFPHNGVA
;
A
#
# COMPACT_ATOMS: atom_id res chain seq x y z
N SER A 1 12.03 -12.27 12.22
CA SER A 1 11.96 -13.74 12.15
C SER A 1 10.57 -14.15 11.72
N GLN A 2 10.39 -15.32 11.08
CA GLN A 2 9.06 -15.82 10.66
C GLN A 2 8.06 -15.85 11.83
N GLN A 3 8.48 -16.33 13.01
CA GLN A 3 7.64 -16.35 14.22
C GLN A 3 7.13 -14.96 14.62
N ALA A 4 7.92 -13.89 14.40
CA ALA A 4 7.47 -12.53 14.67
C ALA A 4 6.37 -12.10 13.69
N MET A 5 6.43 -12.50 12.42
CA MET A 5 5.39 -12.19 11.44
C MET A 5 4.09 -12.93 11.74
N HIS A 6 4.16 -14.20 12.16
CA HIS A 6 2.97 -14.91 12.64
C HIS A 6 2.33 -14.21 13.85
N ARG A 7 3.13 -13.76 14.83
CA ARG A 7 2.59 -12.99 15.97
C ARG A 7 1.92 -11.68 15.56
N VAL A 8 2.42 -11.02 14.52
CA VAL A 8 1.75 -9.82 13.97
C VAL A 8 0.44 -10.23 13.29
N ALA A 9 0.43 -11.33 12.54
CA ALA A 9 -0.79 -11.87 11.94
C ALA A 9 -1.84 -12.28 12.99
N ASP A 10 -1.43 -12.73 14.18
CA ASP A 10 -2.35 -13.03 15.30
C ASP A 10 -3.06 -11.78 15.83
N LEU A 11 -2.56 -10.57 15.53
CA LEU A 11 -3.20 -9.31 15.89
C LEU A 11 -4.21 -8.82 14.84
N TYR A 12 -4.47 -9.62 13.80
CA TYR A 12 -5.28 -9.20 12.66
C TYR A 12 -6.69 -8.75 13.04
N ASP A 13 -7.37 -9.47 13.94
CA ASP A 13 -8.72 -9.07 14.38
C ASP A 13 -8.72 -7.74 15.14
N ARG A 14 -7.69 -7.50 15.97
CA ARG A 14 -7.50 -6.21 16.67
C ARG A 14 -7.24 -5.06 15.70
N TYR A 15 -6.49 -5.34 14.62
CA TYR A 15 -6.25 -4.39 13.54
C TYR A 15 -7.57 -4.05 12.82
N LEU A 16 -8.38 -5.06 12.47
CA LEU A 16 -9.68 -4.84 11.85
C LEU A 16 -10.62 -4.03 12.74
N GLU A 17 -10.71 -4.38 14.02
CA GLU A 17 -11.56 -3.68 15.00
C GLU A 17 -11.14 -2.21 15.15
N LEU A 18 -9.83 -1.94 15.28
CA LEU A 18 -9.29 -0.60 15.44
C LEU A 18 -9.68 0.31 14.26
N PHE A 19 -9.34 -0.10 13.03
CA PHE A 19 -9.57 0.74 11.86
C PHE A 19 -11.04 0.82 11.47
N THR A 20 -11.83 -0.24 11.69
CA THR A 20 -13.29 -0.18 11.53
C THR A 20 -13.91 0.83 12.49
N SER A 21 -13.48 0.84 13.76
CA SER A 21 -13.98 1.77 14.76
C SER A 21 -13.63 3.22 14.43
N ILE A 22 -12.38 3.48 14.01
CA ILE A 22 -11.94 4.82 13.59
C ILE A 22 -12.71 5.28 12.34
N ALA A 23 -12.84 4.41 11.32
CA ALA A 23 -13.54 4.74 10.09
C ALA A 23 -15.01 5.12 10.34
N LYS A 24 -15.71 4.37 11.21
CA LYS A 24 -17.09 4.66 11.60
C LYS A 24 -17.19 5.93 12.45
N LEU A 25 -16.32 6.08 13.45
CA LEU A 25 -16.38 7.22 14.38
C LEU A 25 -16.17 8.55 13.66
N TYR A 26 -15.20 8.60 12.74
CA TYR A 26 -14.83 9.82 12.04
C TYR A 26 -15.42 9.94 10.64
N GLN A 27 -16.24 8.97 10.22
CA GLN A 27 -16.84 8.91 8.88
C GLN A 27 -15.81 9.00 7.75
N LEU A 28 -14.73 8.20 7.86
CA LEU A 28 -13.60 8.21 6.94
C LEU A 28 -13.51 6.94 6.09
N TYR A 29 -12.98 7.10 4.87
CA TYR A 29 -12.35 6.00 4.14
C TYR A 29 -10.88 5.95 4.53
N ILE A 30 -10.37 4.77 4.88
CA ILE A 30 -9.00 4.61 5.38
C ILE A 30 -8.30 3.50 4.61
N VAL A 31 -7.25 3.85 3.87
CA VAL A 31 -6.27 2.88 3.38
C VAL A 31 -5.24 2.66 4.49
N ALA A 32 -5.40 1.61 5.27
CA ALA A 32 -4.73 1.42 6.56
C ALA A 32 -3.41 0.64 6.44
N GLY A 33 -2.58 1.01 5.47
CA GLY A 33 -1.32 0.31 5.22
C GLY A 33 -1.54 -1.13 4.75
N SER A 34 -0.60 -2.01 5.10
CA SER A 34 -0.71 -3.45 4.91
C SER A 34 -0.20 -4.21 6.13
N THR A 35 -0.71 -5.42 6.34
CA THR A 35 -0.36 -6.29 7.47
C THR A 35 -0.26 -7.75 7.00
N PRO A 36 0.59 -8.59 7.61
CA PRO A 36 0.56 -10.02 7.35
C PRO A 36 -0.80 -10.61 7.77
N VAL A 37 -1.38 -11.44 6.91
CA VAL A 37 -2.61 -12.20 7.16
C VAL A 37 -2.31 -13.67 6.94
N ASN A 38 -2.66 -14.50 7.92
CA ASN A 38 -2.53 -15.95 7.84
C ASN A 38 -3.81 -16.54 7.23
N ARG A 39 -3.67 -17.29 6.13
CA ARG A 39 -4.74 -18.08 5.51
C ARG A 39 -4.26 -19.52 5.42
N ASP A 40 -4.84 -20.39 6.24
CA ASP A 40 -4.53 -21.83 6.27
C ASP A 40 -3.04 -22.17 6.44
N GLY A 41 -2.33 -21.37 7.25
CA GLY A 41 -0.89 -21.53 7.51
C GLY A 41 0.01 -20.76 6.56
N VAL A 42 -0.54 -20.13 5.53
CA VAL A 42 0.19 -19.33 4.53
C VAL A 42 0.06 -17.85 4.84
N LEU A 43 1.18 -17.14 4.91
CA LEU A 43 1.19 -15.69 5.13
C LEU A 43 1.09 -14.92 3.83
N HIS A 44 0.24 -13.90 3.82
CA HIS A 44 0.11 -12.93 2.73
C HIS A 44 0.31 -11.51 3.26
N ASN A 45 0.93 -10.63 2.47
CA ASN A 45 0.97 -9.20 2.77
C ASN A 45 -0.27 -8.53 2.17
N VAL A 46 -1.17 -8.04 3.01
CA VAL A 46 -2.52 -7.61 2.59
C VAL A 46 -2.75 -6.17 3.02
N ALA A 47 -3.17 -5.33 2.08
CA ALA A 47 -3.62 -3.97 2.34
C ALA A 47 -5.13 -3.91 2.50
N HIS A 48 -5.60 -2.93 3.28
CA HIS A 48 -7.00 -2.82 3.67
C HIS A 48 -7.56 -1.44 3.39
N LEU A 49 -8.77 -1.41 2.84
CA LEU A 49 -9.61 -0.22 2.71
C LEU A 49 -10.79 -0.36 3.67
N PHE A 50 -10.85 0.50 4.68
CA PHE A 50 -11.98 0.62 5.60
C PHE A 50 -12.91 1.74 5.14
N THR A 51 -14.21 1.59 5.40
CA THR A 51 -15.24 2.56 4.98
C THR A 51 -16.05 3.08 6.17
N PRO A 52 -16.71 4.24 6.03
CA PRO A 52 -17.58 4.82 7.06
C PRO A 52 -18.74 3.90 7.49
N SER A 53 -19.15 3.00 6.59
CA SER A 53 -20.23 2.02 6.83
C SER A 53 -19.83 0.88 7.77
N GLY A 54 -18.53 0.73 8.06
CA GLY A 54 -17.99 -0.40 8.81
C GLY A 54 -17.55 -1.58 7.95
N ASN A 55 -17.74 -1.52 6.62
CA ASN A 55 -17.19 -2.51 5.70
C ASN A 55 -15.68 -2.29 5.53
N HIS A 56 -14.95 -3.39 5.28
CA HIS A 56 -13.56 -3.36 4.85
C HIS A 56 -13.35 -4.23 3.61
N TYR A 57 -12.36 -3.86 2.81
CA TYR A 57 -11.95 -4.57 1.59
C TYR A 57 -10.45 -4.76 1.58
N THR A 58 -9.96 -5.74 0.82
CA THR A 58 -8.55 -6.14 0.84
C THR A 58 -7.94 -6.22 -0.55
N GLN A 59 -6.68 -5.81 -0.68
CA GLN A 59 -5.83 -6.10 -1.84
C GLN A 59 -4.57 -6.83 -1.34
N ASP A 60 -4.30 -8.00 -1.89
CA ASP A 60 -3.08 -8.73 -1.57
C ASP A 60 -1.92 -8.21 -2.41
N LYS A 61 -0.71 -8.25 -1.87
CA LYS A 61 0.51 -7.90 -2.60
C LYS A 61 0.76 -8.93 -3.69
N LEU A 62 1.02 -8.48 -4.91
CA LEU A 62 1.29 -9.36 -6.04
C LEU A 62 2.77 -9.69 -6.17
N HIS A 63 3.63 -8.67 -6.04
CA HIS A 63 5.06 -8.81 -6.20
C HIS A 63 5.72 -8.90 -4.83
N ILE A 64 5.94 -10.13 -4.36
CA ILE A 64 6.65 -10.37 -3.11
C ILE A 64 8.14 -10.09 -3.30
N THR A 65 8.71 -9.28 -2.41
CA THR A 65 10.15 -8.99 -2.45
C THR A 65 10.96 -10.25 -2.09
N PRO A 66 12.21 -10.36 -2.56
CA PRO A 66 13.08 -11.48 -2.17
C PRO A 66 13.22 -11.62 -0.64
N GLY A 67 13.22 -10.50 0.10
CA GLY A 67 13.27 -10.48 1.55
C GLY A 67 12.03 -11.05 2.22
N GLU A 68 10.84 -10.61 1.80
CA GLU A 68 9.57 -11.13 2.31
C GLU A 68 9.44 -12.64 2.07
N ARG A 69 9.78 -13.11 0.86
CA ARG A 69 9.75 -14.54 0.54
C ARG A 69 10.75 -15.33 1.40
N LYS A 70 12.01 -14.89 1.45
CA LYS A 70 13.10 -15.64 2.10
C LYS A 70 12.99 -15.67 3.63
N TYR A 71 12.63 -14.54 4.24
CA TYR A 71 12.72 -14.38 5.69
C TYR A 71 11.38 -14.49 6.42
N PHE A 72 10.27 -14.29 5.70
CA PHE A 72 8.93 -14.25 6.28
C PHE A 72 7.97 -15.28 5.69
N ASP A 73 8.39 -16.01 4.63
CA ASP A 73 7.58 -17.02 3.94
C ASP A 73 6.22 -16.47 3.46
N ILE A 74 6.24 -15.24 2.93
CA ILE A 74 5.06 -14.57 2.40
C ILE A 74 4.84 -14.99 0.95
N PHE A 75 3.60 -15.34 0.62
CA PHE A 75 3.16 -15.72 -0.71
C PHE A 75 2.39 -14.60 -1.41
N PRO A 76 2.51 -14.50 -2.75
CA PRO A 76 1.76 -13.51 -3.51
C PRO A 76 0.26 -13.80 -3.42
N GLY A 77 -0.55 -12.75 -3.52
CA GLY A 77 -1.97 -12.91 -3.82
C GLY A 77 -2.23 -13.01 -5.32
N GLU A 78 -3.52 -13.02 -5.67
CA GLU A 78 -3.98 -13.12 -7.05
C GLU A 78 -4.91 -11.96 -7.40
N GLY A 79 -4.73 -11.44 -8.63
CA GLY A 79 -5.61 -10.45 -9.22
C GLY A 79 -5.51 -9.05 -8.63
N LEU A 80 -6.16 -8.12 -9.32
CA LEU A 80 -6.25 -6.71 -8.93
C LEU A 80 -7.69 -6.35 -8.66
N LYS A 81 -7.93 -5.60 -7.58
CA LYS A 81 -9.24 -5.10 -7.22
C LYS A 81 -9.30 -3.59 -7.42
N LEU A 82 -10.43 -3.15 -7.95
CA LEU A 82 -10.78 -1.75 -8.08
C LEU A 82 -11.88 -1.43 -7.07
N PHE A 83 -11.66 -0.40 -6.26
CA PHE A 83 -12.59 -0.02 -5.20
C PHE A 83 -13.37 1.22 -5.62
N SER A 84 -14.69 1.12 -5.69
CA SER A 84 -15.56 2.27 -5.97
C SER A 84 -15.82 3.03 -4.69
N THR A 85 -15.53 4.33 -4.69
CA THR A 85 -15.80 5.24 -3.57
C THR A 85 -16.60 6.45 -4.07
N PRO A 86 -17.23 7.24 -3.19
CA PRO A 86 -17.87 8.51 -3.57
C PRO A 86 -16.92 9.54 -4.19
N PHE A 87 -15.60 9.35 -4.06
CA PHE A 87 -14.56 10.27 -4.55
C PHE A 87 -13.90 9.81 -5.85
N GLY A 88 -14.38 8.71 -6.42
CA GLY A 88 -13.79 8.06 -7.60
C GLY A 88 -13.39 6.62 -7.34
N ARG A 89 -12.91 5.95 -8.38
CA ARG A 89 -12.43 4.57 -8.31
C ARG A 89 -10.95 4.54 -7.96
N ILE A 90 -10.59 3.79 -6.94
CA ILE A 90 -9.23 3.73 -6.42
C ILE A 90 -8.64 2.32 -6.55
N GLY A 91 -7.34 2.25 -6.83
CA GLY A 91 -6.54 1.03 -6.76
C GLY A 91 -5.56 1.08 -5.58
N ILE A 92 -5.12 -0.08 -5.12
CA ILE A 92 -4.08 -0.20 -4.08
C ILE A 92 -2.94 -1.05 -4.64
N GLN A 93 -1.70 -0.60 -4.48
CA GLN A 93 -0.49 -1.33 -4.86
C GLN A 93 0.47 -1.34 -3.68
N ILE A 94 0.93 -2.50 -3.22
CA ILE A 94 1.71 -2.57 -1.98
C ILE A 94 3.19 -2.50 -2.30
N CYS A 95 3.84 -1.42 -1.85
CA CYS A 95 5.29 -1.24 -1.89
C CYS A 95 5.92 -1.57 -3.25
N TYR A 96 6.37 -2.82 -3.42
CA TYR A 96 7.08 -3.29 -4.60
C TYR A 96 6.21 -3.34 -5.85
N ASP A 97 4.88 -3.49 -5.70
CA ASP A 97 3.93 -3.53 -6.82
C ASP A 97 4.00 -2.29 -7.71
N ILE A 98 4.33 -1.11 -7.16
CA ILE A 98 4.39 0.14 -7.93
C ILE A 98 5.56 0.19 -8.91
N GLU A 99 6.60 -0.60 -8.68
CA GLU A 99 7.77 -0.68 -9.55
C GLU A 99 7.42 -1.34 -10.90
N PHE A 100 6.31 -2.11 -10.96
CA PHE A 100 5.85 -2.84 -12.14
C PHE A 100 4.76 -2.05 -12.90
N PRO A 101 5.03 -1.53 -14.11
CA PRO A 101 4.11 -0.66 -14.84
C PRO A 101 2.77 -1.31 -15.19
N GLU A 102 2.78 -2.62 -15.45
CA GLU A 102 1.62 -3.38 -15.89
C GLU A 102 0.48 -3.32 -14.86
N VAL A 103 0.83 -3.33 -13.57
CA VAL A 103 -0.12 -3.35 -12.47
C VAL A 103 -0.95 -2.08 -12.44
N THR A 104 -0.29 -0.91 -12.52
CA THR A 104 -1.00 0.37 -12.56
C THR A 104 -1.77 0.52 -13.87
N ARG A 105 -1.18 0.09 -14.99
CA ARG A 105 -1.83 0.14 -16.31
C ARG A 105 -3.15 -0.65 -16.34
N LEU A 106 -3.18 -1.83 -15.74
CA LEU A 106 -4.39 -2.64 -15.65
C LEU A 106 -5.46 -1.98 -14.77
N LEU A 107 -5.08 -1.40 -13.63
CA LEU A 107 -6.00 -0.65 -12.76
C LEU A 107 -6.58 0.57 -13.47
N THR A 108 -5.76 1.34 -14.19
CA THR A 108 -6.22 2.54 -14.90
C THR A 108 -7.09 2.18 -16.12
N PHE A 109 -6.78 1.10 -16.83
CA PHE A 109 -7.66 0.55 -17.88
C PHE A 109 -9.01 0.06 -17.33
N ALA A 110 -9.04 -0.44 -16.09
CA ALA A 110 -10.29 -0.74 -15.38
C ALA A 110 -11.01 0.52 -14.86
N GLY A 111 -10.39 1.69 -14.99
CA GLY A 111 -10.98 2.99 -14.67
C GLY A 111 -10.56 3.56 -13.32
N ALA A 112 -9.43 3.14 -12.74
CA ALA A 112 -8.87 3.79 -11.55
C ALA A 112 -8.47 5.25 -11.85
N GLU A 113 -8.78 6.14 -10.92
CA GLU A 113 -8.48 7.58 -10.96
C GLU A 113 -7.38 7.96 -9.96
N ALA A 114 -7.21 7.14 -8.91
CA ALA A 114 -6.15 7.27 -7.93
C ALA A 114 -5.61 5.91 -7.50
N ILE A 115 -4.31 5.88 -7.20
CA ILE A 115 -3.59 4.71 -6.73
C ILE A 115 -2.99 5.01 -5.35
N PHE A 116 -3.25 4.15 -4.37
CA PHE A 116 -2.66 4.24 -3.04
C PHE A 116 -1.55 3.21 -2.88
N VAL A 117 -0.40 3.67 -2.39
CA VAL A 117 0.82 2.88 -2.28
C VAL A 117 1.35 2.91 -0.84
N PRO A 118 0.84 2.05 0.05
CA PRO A 118 1.49 1.84 1.32
C PRO A 118 2.83 1.13 1.12
N PHE A 119 3.89 1.58 1.78
CA PHE A 119 5.22 0.98 1.64
C PHE A 119 6.05 1.02 2.93
N SER A 120 7.09 0.17 2.99
CA SER A 120 8.09 0.20 4.06
C SER A 120 9.44 -0.12 3.46
N THR A 121 10.39 0.82 3.57
CA THR A 121 11.71 0.73 2.95
C THR A 121 12.81 1.12 3.93
N ASP A 122 13.96 0.47 3.81
CA ASP A 122 15.02 0.57 4.82
C ASP A 122 16.00 1.73 4.59
N ASP A 123 16.09 2.19 3.34
CA ASP A 123 17.02 3.22 2.95
C ASP A 123 16.44 4.13 1.86
N ARG A 124 17.18 5.20 1.58
CA ARG A 124 16.83 6.18 0.56
C ARG A 124 16.79 5.57 -0.85
N LYS A 125 17.59 4.54 -1.15
CA LYS A 125 17.65 3.93 -2.48
C LYS A 125 16.36 3.16 -2.76
N ALA A 126 15.90 2.37 -1.79
CA ALA A 126 14.65 1.63 -1.87
C ALA A 126 13.45 2.58 -1.93
N TYR A 127 13.41 3.62 -1.08
CA TYR A 127 12.41 4.67 -1.18
C TYR A 127 12.41 5.35 -2.56
N ASN A 128 13.58 5.69 -3.11
CA ASN A 128 13.65 6.35 -4.41
C ASN A 128 13.07 5.50 -5.54
N ARG A 129 13.23 4.17 -5.51
CA ARG A 129 12.58 3.29 -6.50
C ARG A 129 11.06 3.36 -6.41
N VAL A 130 10.49 3.32 -5.20
CA VAL A 130 9.05 3.51 -4.98
C VAL A 130 8.62 4.89 -5.50
N ARG A 131 9.30 5.96 -5.07
CA ARG A 131 8.96 7.35 -5.39
C ARG A 131 9.05 7.67 -6.88
N TYR A 132 10.07 7.18 -7.57
CA TYR A 132 10.26 7.42 -9.01
C TYR A 132 9.30 6.60 -9.85
N SER A 133 9.08 5.34 -9.47
CA SER A 133 8.09 4.51 -10.16
C SER A 133 6.70 5.10 -9.99
N ALA A 134 6.30 5.47 -8.78
CA ALA A 134 5.03 6.12 -8.50
C ALA A 134 4.84 7.42 -9.31
N ALA A 135 5.88 8.22 -9.47
CA ALA A 135 5.83 9.42 -10.31
C ALA A 135 5.60 9.07 -11.78
N ALA A 136 6.35 8.09 -12.29
CA ALA A 136 6.16 7.61 -13.66
C ALA A 136 4.75 7.07 -13.87
N ARG A 137 4.19 6.33 -12.91
CA ARG A 137 2.81 5.83 -12.96
C ARG A 137 1.77 6.95 -13.01
N ALA A 138 1.96 8.01 -12.22
CA ALA A 138 1.07 9.17 -12.23
C ALA A 138 1.04 9.84 -13.60
N VAL A 139 2.22 10.06 -14.21
CA VAL A 139 2.36 10.71 -15.51
C VAL A 139 1.85 9.82 -16.65
N GLU A 140 2.35 8.58 -16.76
CA GLU A 140 2.07 7.73 -17.94
C GLU A 140 0.63 7.20 -18.00
N ASN A 141 -0.09 7.25 -16.87
CA ASN A 141 -1.50 6.82 -16.77
C ASN A 141 -2.46 7.98 -16.50
N MET A 142 -1.99 9.21 -16.32
CA MET A 142 -2.82 10.38 -16.02
C MET A 142 -3.71 10.20 -14.79
N VAL A 143 -3.14 9.69 -13.69
CA VAL A 143 -3.84 9.45 -12.41
C VAL A 143 -3.08 10.03 -11.22
N TYR A 144 -3.75 10.18 -10.09
CA TYR A 144 -3.07 10.48 -8.83
C TYR A 144 -2.41 9.23 -8.25
N VAL A 145 -1.24 9.38 -7.64
CA VAL A 145 -0.57 8.30 -6.89
C VAL A 145 -0.17 8.80 -5.51
N ALA A 146 -0.83 8.31 -4.47
CA ALA A 146 -0.53 8.65 -3.08
C ALA A 146 0.37 7.58 -2.46
N ILE A 147 1.62 7.94 -2.12
CA ILE A 147 2.56 7.04 -1.46
C ILE A 147 2.62 7.37 0.04
N ALA A 148 2.53 6.35 0.88
CA ALA A 148 2.61 6.49 2.34
C ALA A 148 3.53 5.42 2.91
N GLY A 149 4.60 5.82 3.59
CA GLY A 149 5.56 4.86 4.15
C GLY A 149 6.05 5.19 5.54
N ASN A 150 6.63 4.17 6.18
CA ASN A 150 7.20 4.28 7.52
C ASN A 150 8.49 5.12 7.51
N ALA A 151 8.67 5.96 8.52
CA ALA A 151 9.89 6.73 8.72
C ALA A 151 10.36 6.63 10.18
N GLY A 152 11.67 6.62 10.39
CA GLY A 152 12.28 6.57 11.71
C GLY A 152 12.75 5.16 12.11
N ASN A 153 13.14 5.02 13.38
CA ASN A 153 13.82 3.83 13.87
C ASN A 153 13.08 3.26 15.09
N LEU A 154 12.96 1.93 15.15
CA LEU A 154 12.54 1.26 16.38
C LEU A 154 13.74 1.08 17.33
N PRO A 155 13.55 1.20 18.67
CA PRO A 155 14.65 1.15 19.64
C PRO A 155 15.39 -0.20 19.75
N SER A 156 14.85 -1.28 19.17
CA SER A 156 15.38 -2.64 19.33
C SER A 156 16.23 -3.09 18.14
N GLN A 157 17.35 -3.75 18.43
CA GLN A 157 18.25 -4.34 17.43
C GLN A 157 17.50 -5.27 16.48
N ASN A 158 17.67 -5.06 15.17
CA ASN A 158 17.23 -5.88 14.03
C ASN A 158 15.95 -5.50 13.28
N TYR A 159 15.25 -4.40 13.61
CA TYR A 159 14.24 -3.85 12.69
C TYR A 159 14.61 -2.45 12.22
N LEU A 160 15.31 -2.47 11.09
CA LEU A 160 15.21 -1.58 9.93
C LEU A 160 14.97 -0.11 10.28
N ILE A 161 16.03 0.70 10.17
CA ILE A 161 15.90 2.13 9.90
C ILE A 161 14.90 2.26 8.77
N ASN A 162 13.79 2.98 8.94
CA ASN A 162 12.85 3.21 7.85
C ASN A 162 13.06 4.61 7.28
N TYR A 163 13.16 4.67 5.96
CA TYR A 163 13.20 5.92 5.23
C TYR A 163 11.97 6.03 4.34
N ALA A 164 11.20 7.09 4.54
CA ALA A 164 10.09 7.46 3.68
C ALA A 164 9.96 8.99 3.62
N GLN A 165 9.50 9.48 2.48
CA GLN A 165 8.88 10.79 2.36
C GLN A 165 7.57 10.58 1.60
N SER A 166 6.47 10.53 2.35
CA SER A 166 5.13 10.36 1.79
C SER A 166 4.76 11.56 0.92
N ALA A 167 4.01 11.32 -0.16
CA ALA A 167 3.65 12.35 -1.13
C ALA A 167 2.40 11.96 -1.91
N VAL A 168 1.65 12.96 -2.37
CA VAL A 168 0.64 12.79 -3.42
C VAL A 168 1.24 13.25 -4.73
N LEU A 169 1.37 12.32 -5.66
CA LEU A 169 1.95 12.55 -6.98
C LEU A 169 0.84 12.76 -7.99
N THR A 170 1.06 13.68 -8.89
CA THR A 170 0.08 14.10 -9.90
C THR A 170 0.62 13.86 -11.31
N PRO A 171 -0.24 13.89 -12.34
CA PRO A 171 0.17 13.74 -13.73
C PRO A 171 1.17 14.78 -14.25
N SER A 172 1.41 15.86 -13.49
CA SER A 172 2.33 16.95 -13.88
C SER A 172 1.93 17.63 -15.20
N ASP A 173 0.61 17.77 -15.44
CA ASP A 173 0.02 18.41 -16.62
C ASP A 173 -0.69 19.74 -16.26
N TYR A 174 -1.26 20.45 -17.24
CA TYR A 174 -2.06 21.65 -17.03
C TYR A 174 -3.16 21.42 -15.99
N GLY A 175 -3.19 22.27 -14.97
CA GLY A 175 -4.12 22.16 -13.83
C GLY A 175 -3.53 21.47 -12.60
N PHE A 176 -2.30 20.95 -12.66
CA PHE A 176 -1.59 20.33 -11.54
C PHE A 176 -0.39 21.17 -11.06
N PRO A 177 0.14 20.90 -9.85
CA PRO A 177 1.34 21.57 -9.34
C PRO A 177 2.55 21.42 -10.28
N HIS A 178 3.35 22.47 -10.43
CA HIS A 178 4.48 22.53 -11.38
C HIS A 178 5.56 21.46 -11.15
N ASN A 179 5.69 20.92 -9.94
CA ASN A 179 6.66 19.89 -9.59
C ASN A 179 6.04 18.49 -9.50
N GLY A 180 4.77 18.34 -9.89
CA GLY A 180 4.05 17.07 -9.86
C GLY A 180 3.72 16.55 -8.45
N VAL A 181 3.86 17.36 -7.39
CA VAL A 181 3.55 16.99 -5.99
C VAL A 181 2.48 17.93 -5.44
N ALA A 182 1.38 17.36 -4.94
CA ALA A 182 0.26 18.07 -4.32
C ALA A 182 0.39 18.18 -2.79
#